data_AF-A0A7K0FPP6-F1
#
_entry.id   AF-A0A7K0FPP6-F1
#
_cell.length_a   1.000
_cell.length_b   1.000
_cell.length_c   1.000
_cell.angle_alpha   90.00
_cell.angle_beta   90.00
_cell.angle_gamma   90.00
#
_symmetry.space_group_name_H-M   'P 1'
#
loop_
_entity.id
_entity.type
_entity.pdbx_description
1 polymer ?
#
loop_
_entity_poly.entity_id
_entity_poly.type
_entity_poly.pdbx_seq_one_letter_code
_entity_poly.pdbx_strand_id
1 'polypeptide(L)'
;MEPLKDLTKGLEILVPFLGRHGFTLDNYENGKGSGGHFTVATFKNGRKSFIIGYRFSIGELGYQFDNYQVGHTFYLDHLGLADKRQFPDFQSDDKLLAFRHILHDLDYLVDDFFQGSCDKLVEAAKLQDKFVKEQNEKAQADYNNHFDLMKIDRARHKFKEKDYKGTLEIYKTVEHKNLLNDLDKKTIEYCKRHT
;
A
#
# COMPACT_ATOMS: atom_id res chain seq x y z
N MET A 1 2.05 -24.58 8.53
CA MET A 1 2.67 -23.40 9.16
C MET A 1 1.60 -22.72 9.98
N GLU A 2 1.87 -22.46 11.26
CA GLU A 2 0.95 -21.75 12.17
C GLU A 2 1.48 -20.33 12.34
N PRO A 3 0.85 -19.30 11.73
CA PRO A 3 1.33 -17.91 11.78
C PRO A 3 1.57 -17.40 13.19
N LEU A 4 0.69 -17.77 14.13
CA LEU A 4 0.83 -17.44 15.54
C LEU A 4 2.15 -17.96 16.14
N LYS A 5 2.57 -19.18 15.82
CA LYS A 5 3.80 -19.77 16.37
C LYS A 5 5.05 -19.07 15.85
N ASP A 6 5.09 -18.74 14.57
CA ASP A 6 6.21 -18.02 13.96
C ASP A 6 6.27 -16.56 14.46
N LEU A 7 5.11 -15.89 14.57
CA LEU A 7 5.01 -14.55 15.12
C LEU A 7 5.49 -14.51 16.58
N THR A 8 5.02 -15.42 17.44
CA THR A 8 5.43 -15.46 18.85
C THR A 8 6.94 -15.57 19.00
N LYS A 9 7.60 -16.42 18.20
CA LYS A 9 9.07 -16.52 18.21
C LYS A 9 9.76 -15.23 17.78
N GLY A 10 9.24 -14.55 16.76
CA GLY A 10 9.76 -13.24 16.35
C GLY A 10 9.54 -12.17 17.42
N LEU A 11 8.40 -12.20 18.10
CA LEU A 11 8.08 -11.27 19.18
C LEU A 11 9.01 -11.44 20.39
N GLU A 12 9.57 -12.61 20.65
CA GLU A 12 10.61 -12.78 21.69
C GLU A 12 11.81 -11.84 21.51
N ILE A 13 12.08 -11.39 20.27
CA ILE A 13 13.14 -10.42 19.94
C ILE A 13 12.70 -8.99 20.25
N LEU A 14 11.44 -8.64 19.96
CA LEU A 14 10.92 -7.28 20.08
C LEU A 14 10.40 -6.95 21.48
N VAL A 15 9.81 -7.93 22.17
CA VAL A 15 9.15 -7.76 23.48
C VAL A 15 10.07 -7.14 24.54
N PRO A 16 11.36 -7.51 24.67
CA PRO A 16 12.26 -6.85 25.62
C PRO A 16 12.40 -5.35 25.36
N PHE A 17 12.51 -4.94 24.09
CA PHE A 17 12.58 -3.54 23.73
C PHE A 17 11.26 -2.83 24.04
N LEU A 18 10.14 -3.37 23.56
CA LEU A 18 8.80 -2.81 23.76
C LEU A 18 8.49 -2.63 25.26
N GLY A 19 8.80 -3.65 26.07
CA GLY A 19 8.61 -3.62 27.52
C GLY A 19 9.42 -2.54 28.22
N ARG A 20 10.68 -2.29 27.81
CA ARG A 20 11.50 -1.18 28.34
C ARG A 20 10.89 0.19 28.08
N HIS A 21 10.07 0.32 27.03
CA HIS A 21 9.35 1.54 26.69
C HIS A 21 7.88 1.53 27.14
N GLY A 22 7.51 0.61 28.05
CA GLY A 22 6.19 0.57 28.68
C GLY A 22 5.08 0.00 27.78
N PHE A 23 5.42 -0.61 26.65
CA PHE A 23 4.44 -1.27 25.79
C PHE A 23 4.12 -2.68 26.31
N THR A 24 2.84 -2.98 26.45
CA THR A 24 2.34 -4.31 26.82
C THR A 24 1.51 -4.88 25.70
N LEU A 25 1.58 -6.20 25.49
CA LEU A 25 0.69 -6.89 24.56
C LEU A 25 -0.77 -6.65 24.97
N ASP A 26 -1.57 -6.13 24.05
CA ASP A 26 -3.00 -5.87 24.22
C ASP A 26 -3.83 -7.04 23.71
N ASN A 27 -3.61 -7.45 22.46
CA ASN A 27 -4.35 -8.55 21.85
C ASN A 27 -3.56 -9.28 20.75
N TYR A 28 -4.06 -10.47 20.42
CA TYR A 28 -3.79 -11.16 19.17
C TYR A 28 -5.07 -11.27 18.37
N GLU A 29 -5.02 -10.89 17.09
CA GLU A 29 -6.11 -11.08 16.16
C GLU A 29 -5.71 -12.13 15.13
N ASN A 30 -6.48 -13.21 15.04
CA ASN A 30 -6.25 -14.27 14.07
C ASN A 30 -7.33 -14.21 13.01
N GLY A 31 -6.93 -14.27 11.74
CA GLY A 31 -7.84 -14.20 10.62
C GLY A 31 -7.46 -15.13 9.47
N LYS A 32 -8.36 -15.22 8.49
CA LYS A 32 -8.15 -15.96 7.25
C LYS A 32 -8.55 -15.08 6.08
N GLY A 33 -7.60 -14.82 5.17
CA GLY A 33 -7.81 -14.04 3.95
C GLY A 33 -7.54 -14.84 2.67
N SER A 34 -7.65 -14.16 1.53
CA SER A 34 -7.52 -14.74 0.18
C SER A 34 -6.19 -15.45 -0.10
N GLY A 35 -5.16 -15.27 0.70
CA GLY A 35 -4.00 -16.16 0.63
C GLY A 35 -3.48 -16.61 1.97
N GLY A 36 -4.37 -16.95 2.89
CA GLY A 36 -4.01 -17.77 4.05
C GLY A 36 -4.35 -17.15 5.39
N HIS A 37 -3.94 -17.87 6.44
CA HIS A 37 -4.09 -17.43 7.82
C HIS A 37 -3.07 -16.34 8.13
N PHE A 38 -3.47 -15.37 8.93
CA PHE A 38 -2.61 -14.32 9.44
C PHE A 38 -2.87 -14.13 10.94
N THR A 39 -1.87 -13.60 11.62
CA THR A 39 -1.96 -13.19 13.02
C THR A 39 -1.42 -11.77 13.13
N VAL A 40 -2.17 -10.89 13.80
CA VAL A 40 -1.75 -9.55 14.18
C VAL A 40 -1.55 -9.51 15.69
N ALA A 41 -0.46 -8.90 16.12
CA ALA A 41 -0.22 -8.56 17.52
C ALA A 41 -0.23 -7.04 17.69
N THR A 42 -0.99 -6.57 18.68
CA THR A 42 -1.02 -5.16 19.05
C THR A 42 -0.42 -4.99 20.43
N PHE A 43 0.53 -4.06 20.55
CA PHE A 43 1.09 -3.62 21.82
C PHE A 43 0.65 -2.19 22.10
N LYS A 44 0.30 -1.88 23.35
CA LYS A 44 -0.17 -0.55 23.74
C LYS A 44 0.67 0.06 24.87
N ASN A 45 0.81 1.38 24.81
CA ASN A 45 1.25 2.22 25.91
C ASN A 45 0.37 3.50 25.92
N GLY A 46 -0.68 3.48 26.73
CA GLY A 46 -1.67 4.56 26.79
C GLY A 46 -2.33 4.83 25.43
N ARG A 47 -2.01 5.99 24.83
CA ARG A 47 -2.55 6.43 23.53
C ARG A 47 -1.74 5.94 22.33
N LYS A 48 -0.64 5.22 22.57
CA LYS A 48 0.27 4.72 21.54
C LYS A 48 0.04 3.24 21.30
N SER A 49 0.07 2.82 20.04
CA SER A 49 0.03 1.40 19.66
C SER A 49 1.14 1.04 18.67
N PHE A 50 1.78 -0.10 18.90
CA PHE A 50 2.68 -0.76 17.95
C PHE A 50 1.97 -2.00 17.41
N ILE A 51 1.84 -2.09 16.09
CA ILE A 51 1.04 -3.12 15.42
C ILE A 51 1.95 -3.90 14.47
N ILE A 52 1.93 -5.22 14.59
CA ILE A 52 2.71 -6.11 13.73
C ILE A 52 1.84 -7.30 13.28
N GLY A 53 1.68 -7.45 11.97
CA GLY A 53 0.93 -8.52 11.33
C GLY A 53 1.85 -9.47 10.57
N TYR A 54 1.63 -10.75 10.78
CA TYR A 54 2.42 -11.83 10.19
C TYR A 54 1.55 -12.80 9.39
N ARG A 55 1.97 -13.03 8.15
CA ARG A 55 1.39 -13.98 7.20
C ARG A 55 2.48 -14.51 6.29
N PHE A 56 3.06 -15.65 6.64
CA PHE A 56 4.28 -16.23 6.04
C PHE A 56 5.54 -15.35 6.16
N SER A 57 5.38 -14.02 6.13
CA SER A 57 6.33 -12.95 6.42
C SER A 57 5.60 -11.81 7.17
N ILE A 58 6.34 -10.76 7.58
CA ILE A 58 5.75 -9.56 8.18
C ILE A 58 5.08 -8.75 7.06
N GLY A 59 3.75 -8.72 7.07
CA GLY A 59 2.95 -8.03 6.05
C GLY A 59 2.36 -6.70 6.54
N GLU A 60 2.31 -6.50 7.85
CA GLU A 60 1.84 -5.27 8.46
C GLU A 60 2.82 -4.87 9.57
N LEU A 61 3.24 -3.61 9.55
CA LEU A 61 4.09 -3.04 10.58
C LEU A 61 3.79 -1.54 10.64
N GLY A 62 3.26 -1.09 11.77
CA GLY A 62 2.80 0.28 11.90
C GLY A 62 2.73 0.77 13.33
N TYR A 63 2.55 2.08 13.43
CA TYR A 63 2.51 2.84 14.66
C TYR A 63 1.26 3.70 14.68
N GLN A 64 0.65 3.81 15.85
CA GLN A 64 -0.54 4.62 16.04
C GLN A 64 -0.39 5.52 17.27
N PHE A 65 -0.88 6.75 17.15
CA PHE A 65 -1.09 7.67 18.26
C PHE A 65 -2.46 8.35 18.12
N ASP A 66 -3.33 8.14 19.10
CA ASP A 66 -4.75 8.49 18.99
C ASP A 66 -5.38 7.94 17.70
N ASN A 67 -5.78 8.83 16.78
CA ASN A 67 -6.42 8.48 15.50
C ASN A 67 -5.45 8.52 14.31
N TYR A 68 -4.17 8.78 14.54
CA TYR A 68 -3.15 8.86 13.50
C TYR A 68 -2.38 7.55 13.41
N GLN A 69 -2.33 6.97 12.22
CA GLN A 69 -1.61 5.72 11.96
C GLN A 69 -0.63 5.92 10.80
N VAL A 70 0.56 5.35 10.95
CA VAL A 70 1.61 5.39 9.91
C VAL A 70 2.27 4.03 9.79
N GLY A 71 2.55 3.61 8.56
CA GLY A 71 3.31 2.41 8.26
C GLY A 71 4.80 2.64 8.50
N HIS A 72 5.52 1.60 8.90
CA HIS A 72 6.92 1.69 9.30
C HIS A 72 7.85 2.30 8.25
N THR A 73 7.78 1.79 7.02
CA THR A 73 8.58 2.28 5.89
C THR A 73 8.34 3.78 5.66
N PHE A 74 7.07 4.18 5.55
CA PHE A 74 6.69 5.57 5.33
C PHE A 74 7.17 6.48 6.46
N TYR A 75 7.08 5.99 7.70
CA TYR A 75 7.47 6.78 8.85
C TYR A 75 8.98 7.06 8.87
N LEU A 76 9.81 6.04 8.66
CA LEU A 76 11.27 6.23 8.61
C LEU A 76 11.71 7.06 7.40
N ASP A 77 11.04 6.91 6.26
CA ASP A 77 11.30 7.76 5.09
C ASP A 77 11.00 9.23 5.40
N HIS A 78 9.88 9.51 6.09
CA HIS A 78 9.52 10.86 6.52
C HIS A 78 10.55 11.47 7.48
N LEU A 79 11.17 10.65 8.33
CA LEU A 79 12.25 11.07 9.22
C LEU A 79 13.60 11.26 8.52
N GLY A 80 13.69 11.01 7.20
CA GLY A 80 14.94 11.07 6.45
C GLY A 80 15.89 9.89 6.73
N LEU A 81 15.33 8.75 7.14
CA LEU A 81 16.07 7.55 7.54
C LEU A 81 15.95 6.40 6.54
N ALA A 82 15.47 6.69 5.32
CA ALA A 82 15.29 5.70 4.25
C ALA A 82 16.54 4.84 4.02
N ASP A 83 17.72 5.47 3.97
CA ASP A 83 19.01 4.81 3.70
C ASP A 83 19.59 4.05 4.91
N LYS A 84 19.03 4.25 6.12
CA LYS A 84 19.49 3.63 7.37
C LYS A 84 18.61 2.46 7.81
N ARG A 85 17.41 2.38 7.24
CA ARG A 85 16.41 1.37 7.56
C ARG A 85 16.88 0.00 7.06
N GLN A 86 16.67 -1.04 7.88
CA GLN A 86 16.99 -2.43 7.54
C GLN A 86 15.77 -3.26 7.11
N PHE A 87 14.57 -2.88 7.54
CA PHE A 87 13.31 -3.49 7.10
C PHE A 87 12.67 -2.69 5.95
N PRO A 88 11.97 -3.27 4.95
CA PRO A 88 11.82 -4.69 4.70
C PRO A 88 13.09 -5.30 4.09
N ASP A 89 13.45 -6.49 4.57
CA ASP A 89 14.43 -7.34 3.90
C ASP A 89 13.69 -8.38 3.06
N PHE A 90 14.05 -8.47 1.78
CA PHE A 90 13.40 -9.32 0.79
C PHE A 90 14.23 -10.56 0.43
N GLN A 91 15.42 -10.77 1.02
CA GLN A 91 16.38 -11.78 0.54
C GLN A 91 16.97 -12.70 1.62
N SER A 92 16.17 -13.16 2.58
CA SER A 92 16.64 -14.10 3.60
C SER A 92 15.67 -15.25 3.87
N ASP A 93 16.24 -16.47 3.97
CA ASP A 93 15.54 -17.66 4.47
C ASP A 93 15.36 -17.62 6.00
N ASP A 94 16.10 -16.75 6.71
CA ASP A 94 15.94 -16.53 8.14
C ASP A 94 14.74 -15.61 8.42
N LYS A 95 13.61 -16.24 8.76
CA LYS A 95 12.37 -15.55 9.12
C LYS A 95 12.49 -14.64 10.36
N LEU A 96 13.47 -14.89 11.23
CA LEU A 96 13.70 -14.06 12.41
C LEU A 96 14.55 -12.82 12.09
N LEU A 97 15.26 -12.80 10.96
CA LEU A 97 16.08 -11.66 10.55
C LEU A 97 15.24 -10.40 10.40
N ALA A 98 14.04 -10.51 9.83
CA ALA A 98 13.12 -9.39 9.70
C ALA A 98 12.78 -8.75 11.07
N PHE A 99 12.61 -9.54 12.13
CA PHE A 99 12.37 -9.02 13.47
C PHE A 99 13.60 -8.32 14.06
N ARG A 100 14.81 -8.79 13.74
CA ARG A 100 16.07 -8.12 14.15
C ARG A 100 16.25 -6.79 13.43
N HIS A 101 15.92 -6.73 12.14
CA HIS A 101 15.93 -5.48 11.38
C HIS A 101 14.90 -4.49 11.91
N ILE A 102 13.69 -4.96 12.23
CA ILE A 102 12.69 -4.12 12.91
C ILE A 102 13.26 -3.58 14.22
N LEU A 103 13.85 -4.45 15.06
CA LEU A 103 14.44 -4.02 16.32
C LEU A 103 15.49 -2.93 16.13
N HIS A 104 16.39 -3.09 15.14
CA HIS A 104 17.36 -2.06 14.77
C HIS A 104 16.67 -0.75 14.38
N ASP A 105 15.63 -0.83 13.56
CA ASP A 105 14.91 0.34 13.08
C ASP A 105 14.09 1.03 14.19
N LEU A 106 13.65 0.30 15.23
CA LEU A 106 12.95 0.86 16.38
C LEU A 106 13.83 1.84 17.19
N ASP A 107 15.15 1.66 17.20
CA ASP A 107 16.06 2.57 17.91
C ASP A 107 15.96 4.00 17.37
N TYR A 108 15.69 4.17 16.07
CA TYR A 108 15.51 5.50 15.47
C TYR A 108 14.18 6.17 15.83
N LEU A 109 13.22 5.41 16.36
CA LEU A 109 11.89 5.90 16.70
C LEU A 109 11.75 6.19 18.21
N VAL A 110 12.83 6.00 18.99
CA VAL A 110 12.80 6.15 20.45
C VAL A 110 12.35 7.55 20.84
N ASP A 111 12.99 8.58 20.26
CA ASP A 111 12.81 9.96 20.70
C ASP A 111 11.43 10.52 20.36
N ASP A 112 10.84 10.14 19.22
CA ASP A 112 9.49 10.62 18.85
C ASP A 112 8.38 9.68 19.33
N PHE A 113 8.43 8.40 18.92
CA PHE A 113 7.32 7.48 19.14
C PHE A 113 7.36 6.85 20.53
N PHE A 114 8.47 6.26 20.95
CA PHE A 114 8.48 5.50 22.20
C PHE A 114 8.49 6.40 23.45
N GLN A 115 9.26 7.49 23.44
CA GLN A 115 9.42 8.38 24.59
C GLN A 115 8.84 9.80 24.36
N GLY A 116 8.73 10.24 23.11
CA GLY A 116 8.30 11.60 22.77
C GLY A 116 6.79 11.83 22.69
N SER A 117 6.44 12.98 22.10
CA SER A 117 5.09 13.49 21.89
C SER A 117 4.37 12.94 20.65
N CYS A 118 5.05 12.14 19.83
CA CYS A 118 4.55 11.62 18.55
C CYS A 118 4.27 12.71 17.49
N ASP A 119 4.91 13.88 17.57
CA ASP A 119 4.66 14.97 16.61
C ASP A 119 5.06 14.57 15.18
N LYS A 120 6.19 13.87 15.01
CA LYS A 120 6.64 13.38 13.70
C LYS A 120 5.79 12.24 13.18
N LEU A 121 5.29 11.37 14.07
CA LEU A 121 4.31 10.37 13.68
C LEU A 121 3.05 11.03 13.10
N VAL A 122 2.51 12.06 13.75
CA VAL A 122 1.30 12.75 13.30
C VAL A 122 1.53 13.46 11.96
N GLU A 123 2.68 14.10 11.76
CA GLU A 123 3.09 14.68 10.47
C GLU A 123 3.13 13.61 9.37
N ALA A 124 3.81 12.49 9.63
CA ALA A 124 3.95 11.38 8.69
C ALA A 124 2.61 10.74 8.35
N ALA A 125 1.74 10.50 9.34
CA ALA A 125 0.43 9.89 9.14
C ALA A 125 -0.45 10.74 8.21
N LYS A 126 -0.51 12.06 8.40
CA LYS A 126 -1.27 12.97 7.53
C LYS A 126 -0.77 12.95 6.09
N LEU A 127 0.55 12.88 5.89
CA LEU A 127 1.14 12.77 4.56
C LEU A 127 0.85 11.43 3.91
N GLN A 128 0.90 10.34 4.68
CA GLN A 128 0.55 9.00 4.21
C GLN A 128 -0.91 8.95 3.75
N ASP A 129 -1.83 9.48 4.56
CA ASP A 129 -3.26 9.50 4.23
C ASP A 129 -3.53 10.27 2.93
N LYS A 130 -2.86 11.42 2.75
CA LYS A 130 -2.94 12.19 1.51
C LYS A 130 -2.41 11.38 0.32
N PHE A 131 -1.25 10.75 0.47
CA PHE A 131 -0.63 9.94 -0.58
C PHE A 131 -1.52 8.76 -0.98
N VAL A 132 -2.04 8.01 0.00
CA VAL A 132 -2.94 6.87 -0.23
C VAL A 132 -4.22 7.33 -0.91
N LYS A 133 -4.81 8.45 -0.50
CA LYS A 133 -6.00 9.01 -1.14
C LYS A 133 -5.75 9.36 -2.60
N GLU A 134 -4.66 10.07 -2.91
CA GLU A 134 -4.29 10.43 -4.28
C GLU A 134 -4.02 9.21 -5.16
N GLN A 135 -3.35 8.17 -4.63
CA GLN A 135 -3.10 6.93 -5.36
C GLN A 135 -4.40 6.15 -5.61
N ASN A 136 -5.30 6.08 -4.63
CA ASN A 136 -6.59 5.42 -4.79
C ASN A 136 -7.48 6.13 -5.82
N GLU A 137 -7.49 7.47 -5.81
CA GLU A 137 -8.20 8.27 -6.81
C GLU A 137 -7.66 8.01 -8.23
N LYS A 138 -6.33 7.95 -8.39
CA LYS A 138 -5.69 7.60 -9.66
C LYS A 138 -6.01 6.18 -10.10
N ALA A 139 -5.86 5.19 -9.21
CA ALA A 139 -6.16 3.79 -9.51
C ALA A 139 -7.63 3.59 -9.89
N GLN A 140 -8.56 4.28 -9.22
CA GLN A 140 -9.98 4.24 -9.55
C GLN A 140 -10.25 4.88 -10.92
N ALA A 141 -9.61 6.02 -11.22
CA ALA A 141 -9.72 6.66 -12.52
C ALA A 141 -9.17 5.75 -13.63
N ASP A 142 -8.01 5.14 -13.43
CA ASP A 142 -7.39 4.21 -14.36
C ASP A 142 -8.28 2.98 -14.60
N TYR A 143 -8.84 2.40 -13.54
CA TYR A 143 -9.77 1.28 -13.64
C TYR A 143 -11.05 1.65 -14.42
N ASN A 144 -11.66 2.79 -14.11
CA ASN A 144 -12.87 3.26 -14.78
C ASN A 144 -12.62 3.52 -16.27
N ASN A 145 -11.44 4.04 -16.62
CA ASN A 145 -11.07 4.37 -17.99
C ASN A 145 -10.51 3.17 -18.78
N HIS A 146 -10.06 2.11 -18.10
CA HIS A 146 -9.34 0.99 -18.70
C HIS A 146 -10.08 0.37 -19.88
N PHE A 147 -11.37 0.03 -19.69
CA PHE A 147 -12.17 -0.60 -20.73
C PHE A 147 -12.41 0.31 -21.92
N ASP A 148 -12.60 1.61 -21.70
CA ASP A 148 -12.79 2.58 -22.79
C ASP A 148 -11.49 2.83 -23.54
N LEU A 149 -10.34 2.87 -22.87
CA LEU A 149 -9.03 2.93 -23.54
C LEU A 149 -8.81 1.69 -24.42
N MET A 150 -9.19 0.50 -23.96
CA MET A 150 -9.15 -0.73 -24.78
C MET A 150 -10.09 -0.64 -25.99
N LYS A 151 -11.31 -0.11 -25.82
CA LYS A 151 -12.25 0.11 -26.93
C LYS A 151 -11.64 1.08 -27.96
N ILE A 152 -11.06 2.19 -27.50
CA ILE A 152 -10.41 3.19 -28.38
C ILE A 152 -9.26 2.55 -29.16
N ASP A 153 -8.38 1.79 -28.51
CA ASP A 153 -7.26 1.13 -29.19
C ASP A 153 -7.75 0.11 -30.24
N ARG A 154 -8.78 -0.67 -29.88
CA ARG A 154 -9.43 -1.60 -30.83
C ARG A 154 -10.06 -0.87 -32.02
N ALA A 155 -10.69 0.28 -31.80
CA ALA A 155 -11.24 1.12 -32.88
C ALA A 155 -10.13 1.63 -33.82
N ARG A 156 -9.00 2.06 -33.27
CA ARG A 156 -7.82 2.47 -34.05
C ARG A 156 -7.25 1.31 -34.88
N HIS A 157 -7.23 0.10 -34.33
CA HIS A 157 -6.77 -1.08 -35.08
C HIS A 157 -7.69 -1.39 -36.27
N LYS A 158 -9.01 -1.38 -36.04
CA LYS A 158 -10.01 -1.53 -37.12
C LYS A 158 -9.90 -0.47 -38.20
N PHE A 159 -9.58 0.77 -37.80
CA PHE A 159 -9.37 1.85 -38.76
C PHE A 159 -8.19 1.56 -39.68
N LYS A 160 -7.07 1.04 -39.15
CA LYS A 160 -5.90 0.63 -39.95
C LYS A 160 -6.23 -0.50 -40.92
N GLU A 161 -7.14 -1.39 -40.55
CA GLU A 161 -7.67 -2.46 -41.41
C GLU A 161 -8.67 -1.96 -42.46
N LYS A 162 -8.96 -0.64 -42.49
CA LYS A 162 -9.95 0.01 -43.36
C LYS A 162 -11.40 -0.45 -43.10
N ASP A 163 -11.68 -1.07 -41.94
CA ASP A 163 -13.04 -1.35 -41.48
C ASP A 163 -13.67 -0.09 -40.86
N TYR A 164 -14.09 0.85 -41.71
CA TYR A 164 -14.62 2.15 -41.28
C TYR A 164 -15.94 2.02 -40.50
N LYS A 165 -16.82 1.12 -40.92
CA LYS A 165 -18.08 0.84 -40.22
C LYS A 165 -17.83 0.25 -38.83
N GLY A 166 -16.98 -0.77 -38.74
CA GLY A 166 -16.63 -1.38 -37.46
C GLY A 166 -15.87 -0.44 -36.53
N THR A 167 -15.06 0.47 -37.07
CA THR A 167 -14.41 1.55 -36.32
C THR A 167 -15.45 2.46 -35.66
N LEU A 168 -16.46 2.91 -36.41
CA LEU A 168 -17.52 3.77 -35.88
C LEU A 168 -18.36 3.08 -34.80
N GLU A 169 -18.70 1.80 -34.99
CA GLU A 169 -19.46 1.04 -33.99
C GLU A 169 -18.70 0.92 -32.66
N ILE A 170 -17.38 0.73 -32.68
CA ILE A 170 -16.59 0.68 -31.45
C ILE A 170 -16.50 2.07 -30.79
N TYR A 171 -16.26 3.14 -31.55
CA TYR A 171 -16.23 4.49 -30.96
C TYR A 171 -17.55 4.93 -30.33
N LYS A 172 -18.69 4.42 -30.81
CA LYS A 172 -20.00 4.68 -30.20
C LYS A 172 -20.09 4.12 -28.78
N THR A 173 -19.50 2.95 -28.52
CA THR A 173 -19.59 2.24 -27.23
C THR A 173 -18.60 2.74 -26.18
N VAL A 174 -17.70 3.68 -26.52
CA VAL A 174 -16.85 4.40 -25.56
C VAL A 174 -17.76 5.28 -24.68
N GLU A 175 -17.75 5.10 -23.37
CA GLU A 175 -18.62 5.86 -22.45
C GLU A 175 -17.99 7.23 -22.12
N HIS A 176 -16.70 7.24 -21.80
CA HIS A 176 -15.93 8.42 -21.42
C HIS A 176 -15.37 9.12 -22.66
N LYS A 177 -16.20 9.96 -23.31
CA LYS A 177 -15.82 10.66 -24.55
C LYS A 177 -14.65 11.64 -24.38
N ASN A 178 -14.35 12.08 -23.17
CA ASN A 178 -13.17 12.90 -22.85
C ASN A 178 -11.84 12.17 -23.08
N LEU A 179 -11.84 10.83 -23.17
CA LEU A 179 -10.66 10.03 -23.48
C LEU A 179 -10.28 10.06 -24.98
N LEU A 180 -11.20 10.51 -25.84
CA LEU A 180 -10.95 10.62 -27.28
C LEU A 180 -10.04 11.81 -27.57
N ASN A 181 -8.86 11.52 -28.11
CA ASN A 181 -7.94 12.57 -28.53
C ASN A 181 -8.34 13.16 -29.89
N ASP A 182 -7.61 14.18 -30.34
CA ASP A 182 -7.97 14.87 -31.58
C ASP A 182 -7.77 13.99 -32.83
N LEU A 183 -6.88 12.99 -32.78
CA LEU A 183 -6.73 12.01 -33.86
C LEU A 183 -7.94 11.09 -33.92
N ASP A 184 -8.48 10.66 -32.78
CA ASP A 184 -9.69 9.83 -32.71
C ASP A 184 -10.89 10.57 -33.27
N LYS A 185 -11.05 11.85 -32.92
CA LYS A 185 -12.10 12.72 -33.46
C LYS A 185 -12.00 12.84 -34.98
N LYS A 186 -10.81 13.12 -35.51
CA LYS A 186 -10.56 13.17 -36.96
C LYS A 186 -10.84 11.82 -37.64
N THR A 187 -10.49 10.71 -36.98
CA THR A 187 -10.74 9.36 -37.47
C THR A 187 -12.25 9.09 -37.57
N ILE A 188 -13.01 9.46 -36.55
CA ILE A 188 -14.47 9.35 -36.55
C ILE A 188 -15.08 10.17 -37.69
N GLU A 189 -14.64 11.42 -37.88
CA GLU A 189 -15.09 12.27 -38.98
C GLU A 189 -14.77 11.67 -40.35
N TYR A 190 -13.55 11.15 -40.52
CA TYR A 190 -13.15 10.49 -41.75
C TYR A 190 -14.03 9.28 -42.04
N CYS A 191 -14.22 8.38 -41.07
CA CYS A 191 -15.07 7.20 -41.25
C CYS A 191 -16.50 7.59 -41.60
N LYS A 192 -17.08 8.60 -40.95
CA LYS A 192 -18.44 9.10 -41.26
C LYS A 192 -18.61 9.58 -42.71
N ARG A 193 -17.53 10.02 -43.37
CA ARG A 193 -17.55 10.45 -44.78
C ARG A 193 -17.38 9.29 -45.77
N HIS A 194 -16.91 8.13 -45.30
CA HIS A 194 -16.52 6.97 -46.12
C HIS A 194 -17.30 5.69 -45.77
N THR A 195 -18.39 5.84 -45.01
CA THR A 195 -19.35 4.78 -44.67
C THR A 195 -20.76 5.26 -44.97
#